data_AF-A0A5N8WII0-F1
#
_entry.id   AF-A0A5N8WII0-F1
#
_cell.length_a   1.000
_cell.length_b   1.000
_cell.length_c   1.000
_cell.angle_alpha   90.00
_cell.angle_beta   90.00
_cell.angle_gamma   90.00
#
_symmetry.space_group_name_H-M   'P 1'
#
loop_
_entity.id
_entity.type
_entity.pdbx_description
1 polymer ?
#
loop_
_entity_poly.entity_id
_entity_poly.type
_entity_poly.pdbx_seq_one_letter_code
_entity_poly.pdbx_strand_id
1 'polypeptide(L)'
;MSELISRAAELDAADELAGLREKFVLDDAVYLDGNSLGALPAAVPGRVDDVVRRQWGSLRIRSWDESGWWTAPERIGDRIAPLVGAAAGQVVVGDSTSVNVFKALVGAVRLAGAGAGADAGADAG
;
A
#
# COMPACT_ATOMS: atom_id res chain seq x y z
N MET A 1 29.60 -16.62 21.95
CA MET A 1 29.42 -15.17 21.66
C MET A 1 30.18 -14.74 20.41
N SER A 2 31.51 -14.94 20.35
CA SER A 2 32.33 -14.57 19.18
C SER A 2 31.92 -15.27 17.88
N GLU A 3 31.55 -16.56 17.94
CA GLU A 3 31.09 -17.33 16.77
C GLU A 3 29.79 -16.76 16.16
N LEU A 4 28.80 -16.42 17.00
CA LEU A 4 27.53 -15.86 16.52
C LEU A 4 27.72 -14.47 15.88
N ILE A 5 28.62 -13.65 16.41
CA ILE A 5 28.96 -12.34 15.84
C ILE A 5 29.65 -12.50 14.49
N SER A 6 30.61 -13.41 14.38
CA SER A 6 31.27 -13.73 13.09
C SER A 6 30.25 -14.21 12.07
N ARG A 7 29.35 -15.11 12.50
CA ARG A 7 28.32 -15.65 11.63
C ARG A 7 27.34 -14.58 11.14
N ALA A 8 26.94 -13.65 12.01
CA ALA A 8 26.09 -12.53 11.63
C ALA A 8 26.79 -11.63 10.59
N ALA A 9 28.06 -11.28 10.82
CA ALA A 9 28.83 -10.46 9.88
C ALA A 9 29.02 -11.12 8.50
N GLU A 10 29.22 -12.45 8.47
CA GLU A 10 29.27 -13.21 7.21
C GLU A 10 27.94 -13.17 6.45
N LEU A 11 26.82 -13.28 7.17
CA LEU A 11 25.47 -13.23 6.58
C LEU A 11 25.15 -11.83 6.07
N ASP A 12 25.47 -10.79 6.83
CA ASP A 12 25.29 -9.39 6.41
C ASP A 12 26.13 -9.06 5.16
N ALA A 13 27.37 -9.56 5.10
CA ALA A 13 28.25 -9.35 3.95
C ALA A 13 27.78 -10.06 2.67
N ALA A 14 26.99 -11.13 2.81
CA ALA A 14 26.44 -11.89 1.69
C ALA A 14 25.02 -11.44 1.27
N ASP A 15 24.40 -10.51 2.00
CA ASP A 15 23.03 -10.06 1.73
C ASP A 15 22.97 -9.12 0.52
N GLU A 16 22.43 -9.61 -0.60
CA GLU A 16 22.20 -8.83 -1.83
C GLU A 16 21.23 -7.65 -1.61
N LEU A 17 20.44 -7.67 -0.54
CA LEU A 17 19.47 -6.63 -0.19
C LEU A 17 20.03 -5.59 0.79
N ALA A 18 21.28 -5.72 1.26
CA ALA A 18 21.85 -4.85 2.28
C ALA A 18 21.73 -3.35 1.91
N GLY A 19 21.89 -3.00 0.63
CA GLY A 19 21.75 -1.63 0.13
C GLY A 19 20.34 -1.05 0.25
N LEU A 20 19.29 -1.87 0.42
CA LEU A 20 17.94 -1.37 0.68
C LEU A 20 17.80 -0.72 2.05
N ARG A 21 18.66 -1.06 3.01
CA ARG A 21 18.68 -0.44 4.34
C ARG A 21 18.83 1.07 4.27
N GLU A 22 19.62 1.58 3.32
CA GLU A 22 19.85 3.02 3.09
C GLU A 22 18.58 3.78 2.65
N LYS A 23 17.54 3.07 2.20
CA LYS A 23 16.26 3.67 1.81
C LYS A 23 15.39 4.03 3.01
N PHE A 24 15.84 3.76 4.24
CA PHE A 24 15.11 4.01 5.48
C PHE A 24 15.90 4.91 6.41
N VAL A 25 15.18 5.77 7.15
CA VAL A 25 15.72 6.52 8.27
C VAL A 25 15.74 5.60 9.48
N LEU A 26 16.94 5.19 9.88
CA LEU A 26 17.17 4.28 11.00
C LEU A 26 18.18 4.91 11.97
N ASP A 27 17.98 4.68 13.25
CA ASP A 27 18.96 4.97 14.29
C ASP A 27 19.76 3.69 14.65
N ASP A 28 20.52 3.74 15.74
CA ASP A 28 21.30 2.59 16.22
C ASP A 28 20.44 1.52 16.90
N ALA A 29 19.12 1.70 17.01
CA ALA A 29 18.25 0.73 17.65
C ALA A 29 18.00 -0.49 16.75
N VAL A 30 17.89 -1.66 17.38
CA VAL A 30 17.44 -2.89 16.72
C VAL A 30 15.90 -2.88 16.68
N TYR A 31 15.35 -2.29 15.62
CA TYR A 31 13.91 -2.10 15.46
C TYR A 31 13.20 -3.37 14.93
N LEU A 32 12.56 -4.13 15.83
CA LEU A 32 11.90 -5.41 15.53
C LEU A 32 10.36 -5.34 15.59
N ASP A 33 9.77 -4.16 15.33
CA ASP A 33 8.31 -3.95 15.33
C ASP A 33 7.80 -3.37 13.99
N GLY A 34 8.54 -3.61 12.91
CA GLY A 34 8.20 -3.15 11.55
C GLY A 34 6.90 -3.73 10.98
N ASN A 35 6.40 -4.83 11.57
CA ASN A 35 5.10 -5.43 11.24
C ASN A 35 3.91 -4.61 11.77
N SER A 36 4.13 -3.80 12.83
CA SER A 36 3.11 -2.91 13.40
C SER A 36 3.20 -1.55 12.73
N LEU A 37 4.41 -0.96 12.70
CA LEU A 37 4.69 0.30 12.02
C LEU A 37 6.02 0.22 11.29
N GLY A 38 5.99 0.29 9.96
CA GLY A 38 7.21 0.28 9.15
C GLY A 38 8.12 1.49 9.45
N ALA A 39 9.44 1.26 9.44
CA ALA A 39 10.42 2.34 9.53
C ALA A 39 10.21 3.36 8.41
N LEU A 40 10.50 4.63 8.69
CA LEU A 40 10.27 5.74 7.76
C LEU A 40 11.18 5.61 6.52
N PRO A 41 10.62 5.49 5.30
CA PRO A 41 11.45 5.55 4.10
C PRO A 41 12.04 6.96 3.91
N ALA A 42 13.33 7.06 3.59
CA ALA A 42 14.09 8.30 3.51
C ALA A 42 13.52 9.33 2.52
N ALA A 43 12.81 8.87 1.48
CA ALA A 43 12.18 9.74 0.48
C ALA A 43 10.85 10.38 0.94
N VAL A 44 10.21 9.85 2.00
CA VAL A 44 8.86 10.27 2.41
C VAL A 44 8.82 11.72 2.91
N PRO A 45 9.74 12.21 3.78
CA PRO A 45 9.71 13.60 4.25
C PRO A 45 9.71 14.62 3.10
N GLY A 46 10.60 14.46 2.13
CA GLY A 46 10.68 15.34 0.96
C GLY A 46 9.42 15.26 0.08
N ARG A 47 8.84 14.06 -0.06
CA ARG A 47 7.59 13.88 -0.81
C ARG A 47 6.41 14.58 -0.13
N VAL A 48 6.30 14.48 1.19
CA VAL A 48 5.23 15.13 1.99
C VAL A 48 5.39 16.65 1.95
N ASP A 49 6.61 17.17 2.09
CA ASP A 49 6.87 18.61 2.00
C ASP A 49 6.45 19.18 0.64
N ASP A 50 6.76 18.47 -0.46
CA ASP A 50 6.31 18.84 -1.81
C ASP A 50 4.77 18.88 -1.93
N VAL A 51 4.07 17.88 -1.38
CA VAL A 51 2.60 17.85 -1.36
C VAL A 51 2.06 19.08 -0.63
N VAL A 52 2.60 19.40 0.55
CA VAL A 52 2.08 20.49 1.38
C VAL A 52 2.40 21.86 0.79
N ARG A 53 3.67 22.12 0.46
CA ARG A 53 4.13 23.48 0.06
C ARG A 53 3.79 23.80 -1.38
N ARG A 54 4.16 22.91 -2.31
CA ARG A 54 4.01 23.17 -3.74
C ARG A 54 2.62 22.77 -4.22
N GLN A 55 2.26 21.50 -4.08
CA GLN A 55 1.01 20.99 -4.67
C GLN A 55 -0.18 21.67 -4.00
N TRP A 56 -0.33 21.55 -2.69
CA TRP A 56 -1.45 22.18 -2.01
C TRP A 56 -1.28 23.69 -1.89
N GLY A 57 -0.20 24.16 -1.30
CA GLY A 57 -0.01 25.59 -1.01
C GLY A 57 0.01 26.49 -2.24
N SER A 58 0.69 26.08 -3.31
CA SER A 58 0.87 26.92 -4.51
C SER A 58 -0.20 26.65 -5.58
N LEU A 59 -0.44 25.38 -5.92
CA LEU A 59 -1.34 25.01 -7.03
C LEU A 59 -2.81 24.92 -6.60
N ARG A 60 -3.08 24.59 -5.33
CA ARG A 60 -4.43 24.48 -4.75
C ARG A 60 -5.29 23.48 -5.54
N ILE A 61 -6.49 23.88 -5.95
CA ILE A 61 -7.44 23.01 -6.68
C ILE A 61 -6.84 22.42 -7.96
N ARG A 62 -5.87 23.11 -8.58
CA ARG A 62 -5.22 22.63 -9.80
C ARG A 62 -4.43 21.34 -9.58
N SER A 63 -4.03 21.03 -8.35
CA SER A 63 -3.32 19.79 -8.01
C SER A 63 -4.11 18.51 -8.27
N TRP A 64 -5.44 18.59 -8.36
CA TRP A 64 -6.25 17.46 -8.79
C TRP A 64 -5.79 16.89 -10.13
N ASP A 65 -5.45 17.78 -11.07
CA ASP A 65 -4.96 17.44 -12.39
C ASP A 65 -3.43 17.58 -12.47
N GLU A 66 -2.89 18.79 -12.23
CA GLU A 66 -1.47 19.11 -12.40
C GLU A 66 -0.52 18.28 -11.50
N SER A 67 -1.00 17.77 -10.36
CA SER A 67 -0.22 16.91 -9.46
C SER A 67 -0.72 15.46 -9.43
N GLY A 68 -1.68 15.12 -10.29
CA GLY A 68 -2.23 13.78 -10.43
C GLY A 68 -2.87 13.24 -9.15
N TRP A 69 -3.50 14.09 -8.32
CA TRP A 69 -4.21 13.61 -7.14
C TRP A 69 -5.42 12.77 -7.52
N TRP A 70 -6.09 13.11 -8.64
CA TRP A 70 -7.26 12.39 -9.13
C TRP A 70 -6.97 10.90 -9.39
N THR A 71 -5.83 10.61 -10.03
CA THR A 71 -5.44 9.25 -10.43
C THR A 71 -4.54 8.55 -9.42
N ALA A 72 -4.21 9.20 -8.29
CA ALA A 72 -3.30 8.64 -7.31
C ALA A 72 -3.76 7.28 -6.72
N PRO A 73 -5.05 7.08 -6.37
CA PRO A 73 -5.53 5.78 -5.86
C PRO A 73 -5.24 4.60 -6.79
N GLU A 74 -5.54 4.75 -8.08
CA GLU A 74 -5.36 3.71 -9.11
C GLU A 74 -3.88 3.52 -9.43
N ARG A 75 -3.14 4.62 -9.64
CA ARG A 75 -1.70 4.56 -9.96
C ARG A 75 -0.87 3.94 -8.83
N ILE A 76 -1.25 4.15 -7.58
CA ILE A 76 -0.59 3.49 -6.44
C ILE A 76 -1.03 2.03 -6.36
N GLY A 77 -2.32 1.75 -6.61
CA GLY A 77 -2.84 0.38 -6.69
C GLY A 77 -2.09 -0.48 -7.71
N ASP A 78 -1.85 0.04 -8.91
CA ASP A 78 -1.09 -0.65 -9.97
C ASP A 78 0.36 -0.95 -9.57
N ARG A 79 0.97 -0.14 -8.69
CA ARG A 79 2.30 -0.44 -8.15
C ARG A 79 2.29 -1.55 -7.10
N ILE A 80 1.17 -1.73 -6.40
CA ILE A 80 0.99 -2.77 -5.39
C ILE A 80 0.54 -4.09 -6.03
N ALA A 81 -0.22 -4.03 -7.14
CA ALA A 81 -0.83 -5.19 -7.79
C ALA A 81 0.12 -6.40 -7.98
N PRO A 82 1.39 -6.24 -8.43
CA PRO A 82 2.32 -7.37 -8.58
C PRO A 82 2.69 -8.06 -7.26
N LEU A 83 2.63 -7.34 -6.13
CA LEU A 83 2.94 -7.89 -4.80
C LEU A 83 1.84 -8.80 -4.26
N VAL A 84 0.62 -8.68 -4.81
CA VAL A 84 -0.57 -9.43 -4.38
C VAL A 84 -1.14 -10.33 -5.50
N GLY A 85 -0.45 -10.44 -6.63
CA GLY A 85 -0.87 -11.28 -7.76
C GLY A 85 -2.06 -10.74 -8.56
N ALA A 86 -2.32 -9.44 -8.51
CA ALA A 86 -3.40 -8.80 -9.26
C ALA A 86 -2.90 -8.18 -10.58
N ALA A 87 -3.78 -8.07 -11.58
CA ALA A 87 -3.50 -7.37 -12.83
C ALA A 87 -3.67 -5.84 -12.68
N ALA A 88 -3.19 -5.09 -13.68
CA ALA A 88 -3.41 -3.65 -13.76
C ALA A 88 -4.91 -3.31 -13.71
N GLY A 89 -5.27 -2.27 -12.96
CA GLY A 89 -6.65 -1.85 -12.75
C GLY A 89 -7.47 -2.70 -11.78
N GLN A 90 -6.89 -3.73 -11.16
CA GLN A 90 -7.60 -4.59 -10.18
C GLN A 90 -7.35 -4.19 -8.71
N VAL A 91 -6.50 -3.20 -8.46
CA VAL A 91 -6.19 -2.70 -7.12
C VAL A 91 -6.34 -1.19 -7.09
N VAL A 92 -7.00 -0.66 -6.05
CA VAL A 92 -7.13 0.77 -5.78
C VAL A 92 -6.78 1.02 -4.32
N VAL A 93 -5.95 2.03 -4.04
CA VAL A 93 -5.60 2.41 -2.66
C VAL A 93 -6.54 3.49 -2.15
N GLY A 94 -7.21 3.21 -1.03
CA GLY A 94 -8.07 4.17 -0.34
C GLY A 94 -8.51 3.66 1.03
N ASP A 95 -9.07 4.57 1.84
CA ASP A 95 -9.63 4.31 3.18
C ASP A 95 -8.71 3.53 4.13
N SER A 96 -9.30 2.87 5.13
CA SER A 96 -8.62 1.97 6.06
C SER A 96 -8.98 0.51 5.79
N THR A 97 -8.18 -0.42 6.33
CA THR A 97 -8.42 -1.87 6.21
C THR A 97 -9.84 -2.26 6.62
N SER A 98 -10.30 -1.81 7.79
CA SER A 98 -11.64 -2.15 8.28
C SER A 98 -12.76 -1.61 7.40
N VAL A 99 -12.60 -0.40 6.85
CA VAL A 99 -13.55 0.19 5.92
C VAL A 99 -13.60 -0.60 4.61
N ASN A 100 -12.45 -1.01 4.07
CA ASN A 100 -12.39 -1.79 2.84
C ASN A 100 -12.95 -3.20 3.00
N VAL A 101 -12.70 -3.86 4.14
CA VAL A 101 -13.33 -5.16 4.45
C VAL A 101 -14.85 -5.02 4.53
N PHE A 102 -15.36 -3.96 5.17
CA PHE A 102 -16.80 -3.71 5.23
C PHE A 102 -17.40 -3.49 3.84
N LYS A 103 -16.76 -2.65 2.99
CA LYS A 103 -17.19 -2.42 1.61
C LYS A 103 -17.23 -3.71 0.80
N ALA A 104 -16.19 -4.53 0.90
CA ALA A 104 -16.09 -5.81 0.21
C ALA A 104 -17.20 -6.78 0.65
N LEU A 105 -17.44 -6.92 1.96
CA LEU A 105 -18.49 -7.78 2.50
C LEU A 105 -19.89 -7.33 2.06
N VAL A 106 -20.21 -6.04 2.20
CA VAL A 106 -21.50 -5.50 1.77
C VAL A 106 -21.70 -5.68 0.26
N GLY A 107 -20.65 -5.45 -0.54
CA GLY A 107 -20.67 -5.71 -1.98
C GLY A 107 -20.98 -7.17 -2.31
N ALA A 108 -20.26 -8.10 -1.68
CA ALA A 108 -20.45 -9.53 -1.87
C ALA A 108 -21.87 -9.99 -1.49
N VAL A 109 -22.39 -9.54 -0.35
CA VAL A 109 -23.76 -9.88 0.11
C VAL A 109 -24.82 -9.36 -0.87
N ARG A 110 -24.68 -8.14 -1.36
CA ARG A 110 -25.62 -7.56 -2.34
C ARG A 110 -25.60 -8.30 -3.67
N LEU A 111 -24.41 -8.69 -4.15
CA LEU A 111 -24.27 -9.48 -5.38
C LEU A 111 -24.90 -10.87 -5.23
N ALA A 112 -24.68 -11.54 -4.09
CA ALA A 112 -25.31 -12.83 -3.80
C ALA A 112 -26.84 -12.72 -3.72
N GLY A 113 -27.37 -11.67 -3.09
CA GLY A 113 -28.81 -11.44 -2.99
C GLY A 113 -29.48 -11.09 -4.32
N ALA A 114 -28.79 -10.38 -5.23
CA ALA A 114 -29.30 -10.09 -6.56
C ALA A 114 -29.43 -11.33 -7.45
N GLY A 115 -28.57 -12.33 -7.26
CA GLY A 115 -28.66 -13.63 -7.97
C GLY A 115 -29.82 -14.51 -7.49
N ALA A 116 -30.15 -14.47 -6.20
CA ALA A 116 -31.22 -15.30 -5.61
C ALA A 116 -32.64 -14.87 -6.03
N GLY A 117 -32.84 -13.63 -6.49
CA GLY A 117 -34.12 -13.13 -6.96
C GLY A 117 -34.42 -13.42 -8.44
N ALA A 118 -33.41 -13.73 -9.25
CA ALA A 118 -33.57 -14.01 -10.69
C ALA A 118 -33.98 -15.47 -10.97
N ASP A 119 -33.60 -16.41 -10.11
CA ASP A 119 -33.91 -17.85 -10.27
C ASP A 119 -35.32 -18.22 -9.77
N ALA A 120 -35.97 -17.38 -8.97
CA ALA A 120 -37.30 -17.64 -8.42
C ALA A 120 -38.47 -17.35 -9.40
N GLY A 121 -38.18 -16.84 -10.60
CA GLY A 121 -39.18 -16.47 -11.61
C GLY A 121 -39.41 -17.48 -12.73
N ALA A 122 -38.65 -18.59 -12.77
CA ALA A 122 -38.68 -19.53 -13.90
C ALA A 122 -39.58 -20.77 -13.69
N ASP A 123 -40.18 -20.95 -12.50
CA ASP A 123 -40.91 -22.18 -12.14
C ASP A 123 -42.43 -21.98 -11.94
N ALA A 124 -42.99 -20.92 -12.55
CA ALA A 124 -44.43 -20.68 -12.58
C ALA A 124 -44.95 -20.75 -14.03
N GLY A 125 -45.06 -21.96 -14.58
CA GLY A 125 -45.62 -22.25 -15.90
C GLY A 125 -46.22 -23.65 -15.95
#